data_AF-A0A0C9X525-F1
#
_entry.id   AF-A0A0C9X525-F1
#
_cell.length_a   1.000
_cell.length_b   1.000
_cell.length_c   1.000
_cell.angle_alpha   90.00
_cell.angle_beta   90.00
_cell.angle_gamma   90.00
#
_symmetry.space_group_name_H-M   'P 1'
#
loop_
_entity.id
_entity.type
_entity.pdbx_description
1 polymer ?
#
loop_
_entity_poly.entity_id
_entity_poly.type
_entity_poly.pdbx_seq_one_letter_code
_entity_poly.pdbx_strand_id
1 'polypeptide(L)'
;MSNPLDPATQQEIRHTETLPARTIFHELQALIRPLAGHVQTQEELDLARDKIRAIQLGDAFTGLRDPHVNNPKGRPSTARLTGPSEGRARGGGASRAHHTSRLQRNCSICHQPGHNRSTCPQR
;
A
#
# COMPACT_ATOMS: atom_id res chain seq x y z
N MET A 1 -23.48 39.29 21.19
CA MET A 1 -23.58 37.89 20.77
C MET A 1 -23.96 37.91 19.30
N SER A 2 -23.03 37.53 18.43
CA SER A 2 -23.19 37.66 16.96
C SER A 2 -23.99 36.48 16.41
N ASN A 3 -24.95 36.76 15.53
CA ASN A 3 -25.88 35.79 14.96
C ASN A 3 -25.15 34.88 13.95
N PRO A 4 -25.15 33.54 14.13
CA PRO A 4 -24.50 32.60 13.20
C PRO A 4 -25.23 32.44 11.85
N LEU A 5 -26.32 33.16 11.61
CA LEU A 5 -27.11 33.14 10.38
C LEU A 5 -26.99 34.42 9.53
N ASP A 6 -26.04 35.31 9.84
CA ASP A 6 -25.79 36.48 8.98
C ASP A 6 -25.21 36.03 7.62
N PRO A 7 -25.92 36.26 6.49
CA PRO A 7 -25.47 35.84 5.15
C PRO A 7 -24.22 36.60 4.67
N ALA A 8 -23.78 37.61 5.44
CA ALA A 8 -22.56 38.37 5.19
C ALA A 8 -21.28 37.62 5.59
N THR A 9 -21.38 36.49 6.32
CA THR A 9 -20.21 35.85 6.94
C THR A 9 -19.86 34.47 6.38
N GLN A 10 -20.65 33.94 5.44
CA GLN A 10 -20.40 32.66 4.79
C GLN A 10 -20.42 32.86 3.28
N GLN A 11 -19.35 33.47 2.78
CA GLN A 11 -18.94 33.27 1.39
C GLN A 11 -18.39 31.84 1.30
N GLU A 12 -19.27 30.85 1.43
CA GLU A 12 -18.98 29.45 1.12
C GLU A 12 -18.47 29.43 -0.32
N ILE A 13 -17.19 29.09 -0.48
CA ILE A 13 -16.59 28.88 -1.79
C ILE A 13 -17.33 27.71 -2.42
N ARG A 14 -18.29 28.00 -3.29
CA ARG A 14 -18.99 26.98 -4.06
C ARG A 14 -17.95 26.34 -4.98
N HIS A 15 -17.50 25.14 -4.61
CA HIS A 15 -16.41 24.40 -5.28
C HIS A 15 -16.66 24.13 -6.77
N THR A 16 -17.88 24.34 -7.27
CA THR A 16 -18.29 24.11 -8.67
C THR A 16 -18.43 25.40 -9.49
N GLU A 17 -18.28 26.58 -8.89
CA GLU A 17 -18.33 27.84 -9.63
C GLU A 17 -17.02 28.08 -10.38
N THR A 18 -17.12 28.35 -11.68
CA THR A 18 -15.95 28.69 -12.50
C THR A 18 -15.42 30.05 -12.09
N LEU A 19 -14.14 30.12 -11.74
CA LEU A 19 -13.51 31.39 -11.39
C LEU A 19 -13.39 32.32 -12.62
N PRO A 20 -13.55 33.65 -12.45
CA PRO A 20 -13.31 34.59 -13.53
C PRO A 20 -11.85 34.52 -13.99
N ALA A 21 -11.62 34.57 -15.32
CA ALA A 21 -10.28 34.49 -15.90
C ALA A 21 -9.30 35.53 -15.31
N ARG A 22 -9.81 36.74 -15.01
CA ARG A 22 -9.02 37.82 -14.40
C ARG A 22 -8.52 37.46 -13.00
N THR A 23 -9.36 36.81 -12.20
CA THR A 23 -9.00 36.38 -10.84
C THR A 23 -7.94 35.29 -10.89
N ILE A 24 -8.12 34.30 -11.77
CA ILE A 24 -7.13 33.24 -12.01
C ILE A 24 -5.78 33.85 -12.41
N PHE A 25 -5.78 34.78 -13.36
CA PHE A 25 -4.56 35.41 -13.84
C PHE A 25 -3.83 36.18 -12.74
N HIS A 26 -4.53 37.02 -11.97
CA HIS A 26 -3.90 37.80 -10.91
C HIS A 26 -3.34 36.92 -9.79
N GLU A 27 -4.09 35.90 -9.36
CA GLU A 27 -3.64 34.97 -8.33
C GLU A 27 -2.41 34.17 -8.78
N LEU A 28 -2.46 33.56 -9.97
CA LEU A 28 -1.31 32.82 -10.52
C LEU A 28 -0.09 33.73 -10.71
N GLN A 29 -0.30 34.95 -11.22
CA GLN A 29 0.79 35.90 -11.40
C GLN A 29 1.41 36.31 -10.06
N ALA A 30 0.61 36.54 -9.02
CA ALA A 30 1.11 36.87 -7.69
C ALA A 30 1.97 35.74 -7.10
N LEU A 31 1.56 34.48 -7.31
CA LEU A 31 2.32 33.31 -6.87
C LEU A 31 3.63 33.10 -7.63
N ILE A 32 3.62 33.31 -8.94
CA ILE A 32 4.79 33.07 -9.80
C ILE A 32 5.82 34.21 -9.68
N ARG A 33 5.38 35.44 -9.40
CA ARG A 33 6.25 36.64 -9.44
C ARG A 33 7.52 36.55 -8.56
N PRO A 34 7.48 36.04 -7.31
CA PRO A 34 8.69 35.88 -6.50
C PRO A 34 9.65 34.82 -7.07
N LEU A 35 9.10 33.77 -7.71
CA LEU A 35 9.88 32.67 -8.28
C LEU A 35 10.53 33.08 -9.61
N ALA A 36 9.87 33.94 -10.38
CA ALA A 36 10.35 34.45 -11.65
C ALA A 36 11.58 35.37 -11.54
N GLY A 37 11.93 35.87 -10.34
CA GLY A 37 13.07 36.77 -10.14
C GLY A 37 14.43 36.16 -10.47
N HIS A 38 14.53 34.83 -10.54
CA HIS A 38 15.77 34.10 -10.86
C HIS A 38 15.86 33.71 -12.35
N VAL A 39 14.82 33.98 -13.14
CA VAL A 39 14.80 33.67 -14.58
C VAL A 39 15.30 34.90 -15.35
N GLN A 40 16.53 34.82 -15.83
CA GLN A 40 17.24 35.89 -16.52
C GLN A 40 17.42 35.59 -18.01
N THR A 41 17.41 34.31 -18.41
CA THR A 41 17.61 33.89 -19.80
C THR A 41 16.41 33.15 -20.38
N GLN A 42 16.34 33.09 -21.72
CA GLN A 42 15.33 32.33 -22.43
C GLN A 42 15.44 30.82 -22.12
N GLU A 43 16.66 30.30 -22.01
CA GLU A 43 16.92 28.90 -21.68
C GLU A 43 16.39 28.52 -20.29
N GLU A 44 16.57 29.40 -19.29
CA GLU A 44 16.05 29.21 -17.94
C GLU A 44 14.51 29.21 -17.91
N LEU A 45 13.89 30.06 -18.72
CA LEU A 45 12.43 30.10 -18.85
C LEU A 45 11.88 28.81 -19.47
N ASP A 46 12.52 28.32 -20.53
CA ASP A 46 12.12 27.09 -21.22
C ASP A 46 12.30 25.87 -20.29
N LEU A 47 13.39 25.81 -19.54
CA LEU A 47 13.63 24.78 -18.52
C LEU A 47 12.59 24.82 -17.39
N ALA A 48 12.21 26.01 -16.92
CA ALA A 48 11.15 26.16 -15.91
C ALA A 48 9.79 25.69 -16.45
N ARG A 49 9.48 26.01 -17.71
CA ARG A 49 8.26 25.57 -18.38
C ARG A 49 8.18 24.04 -18.48
N ASP A 50 9.27 23.38 -18.87
CA ASP A 50 9.31 21.93 -19.00
C ASP A 50 9.19 21.22 -17.65
N LYS A 51 9.79 21.78 -16.58
CA LYS A 51 9.60 21.28 -15.21
C LYS A 51 8.14 21.35 -14.76
N ILE A 52 7.45 22.47 -15.01
CA ILE A 52 6.04 22.64 -14.66
C ILE A 52 5.16 21.63 -15.42
N ARG A 53 5.43 21.42 -16.72
CA ARG A 53 4.73 20.41 -17.52
C ARG A 53 4.99 18.99 -17.02
N ALA A 54 6.22 18.68 -16.62
CA ALA A 54 6.57 17.39 -16.07
C ALA A 54 5.82 17.08 -14.77
N ILE A 55 5.59 18.08 -13.90
CA ILE A 55 4.79 17.92 -12.68
C ILE A 55 3.33 17.60 -13.03
N GLN A 56 2.72 18.34 -13.96
CA GLN A 56 1.34 18.09 -14.40
C GLN A 56 1.14 16.69 -15.02
N LEU A 57 2.17 16.17 -15.70
CA LEU A 57 2.15 14.83 -16.27
C LEU A 57 2.48 13.73 -15.24
N GLY A 58 3.29 14.04 -14.22
CA GLY A 58 3.68 13.12 -13.15
C GLY A 58 2.60 12.90 -12.09
N ASP A 59 1.74 13.89 -11.85
CA ASP A 59 0.59 13.78 -10.93
C ASP A 59 -0.52 12.84 -11.44
N ALA A 60 -0.40 12.31 -12.67
CA ALA A 60 -1.32 11.28 -13.18
C ALA A 60 -1.15 9.90 -12.50
N PHE A 61 -0.11 9.66 -11.70
CA PHE A 61 0.01 8.39 -10.95
C PHE A 61 0.96 8.45 -9.74
N THR A 62 0.56 9.09 -8.65
CA THR A 62 1.14 8.76 -7.33
C THR A 62 0.36 7.60 -6.70
N GLY A 63 0.58 6.40 -7.22
CA GLY A 63 0.67 5.13 -6.48
C GLY A 63 -0.17 4.87 -5.22
N LEU A 64 -1.38 5.41 -5.06
CA LEU A 64 -2.32 4.90 -4.06
C LEU A 64 -2.88 3.58 -4.59
N ARG A 65 -2.08 2.53 -4.42
CA ARG A 65 -2.52 1.16 -4.68
C ARG A 65 -3.61 0.85 -3.67
N ASP A 66 -4.81 0.54 -4.13
CA ASP A 66 -5.87 0.06 -3.24
C ASP A 66 -5.30 -1.08 -2.37
N PRO A 67 -5.46 -1.00 -1.03
CA PRO A 67 -4.97 -2.06 -0.17
C PRO A 67 -5.59 -3.38 -0.61
N HIS A 68 -4.75 -4.40 -0.76
CA HIS A 68 -5.21 -5.72 -1.15
C HIS A 68 -6.25 -6.21 -0.14
N VAL A 69 -7.51 -6.35 -0.56
CA VAL A 69 -8.54 -6.97 0.27
C VAL A 69 -8.19 -8.45 0.38
N ASN A 70 -7.67 -8.85 1.55
CA ASN A 70 -7.45 -10.25 1.86
C ASN A 70 -8.83 -10.92 1.98
N ASN A 71 -9.21 -11.70 0.97
CA ASN A 71 -10.35 -12.62 1.02
C ASN A 71 -9.88 -13.99 1.51
N PRO A 72 -9.82 -14.25 2.83
CA PRO A 72 -9.44 -15.57 3.33
C PRO A 72 -10.47 -16.60 2.84
N LYS A 73 -9.99 -17.70 2.25
CA LYS A 73 -10.87 -18.81 1.85
C LYS A 73 -11.49 -19.44 3.10
N GLY A 74 -12.82 -19.50 3.15
CA GLY A 74 -13.56 -20.13 4.24
C GLY A 74 -14.66 -19.24 4.82
N ARG A 75 -15.32 -19.72 5.87
CA ARG A 75 -16.37 -18.98 6.55
C ARG A 75 -15.78 -17.70 7.17
N PRO A 76 -16.41 -16.52 7.00
CA PRO A 76 -15.90 -15.27 7.55
C PRO A 76 -15.67 -15.41 9.07
N SER A 77 -14.57 -14.83 9.57
CA SER A 77 -14.17 -14.94 10.98
C SER A 77 -15.23 -14.43 11.95
N THR A 78 -16.10 -13.52 11.49
CA THR A 78 -17.22 -12.97 12.26
C THR A 78 -18.30 -14.00 12.59
N ALA A 79 -18.29 -15.15 11.91
CA ALA A 79 -19.28 -16.19 12.12
C ALA A 79 -18.75 -17.33 13.01
N ARG A 80 -17.51 -17.27 13.51
CA ARG A 80 -17.04 -18.22 14.53
C ARG A 80 -17.81 -17.96 15.83
N LEU A 81 -18.56 -18.97 16.28
CA LEU A 81 -19.22 -18.91 17.59
C LEU A 81 -18.22 -19.01 18.76
N THR A 82 -16.98 -19.41 18.53
CA THR A 82 -15.95 -19.54 19.57
C THR A 82 -14.74 -18.65 19.26
N GLY A 83 -14.24 -17.96 20.29
CA GLY A 83 -13.04 -17.13 20.20
C GLY A 83 -11.77 -17.92 19.89
N PRO A 84 -10.64 -17.25 19.56
CA PRO A 84 -9.36 -17.90 19.26
C PRO A 84 -8.84 -18.82 20.37
N SER A 85 -9.21 -18.55 21.62
CA SER A 85 -8.83 -19.28 22.83
C SER A 85 -9.87 -20.31 23.31
N GLU A 86 -11.05 -20.39 22.68
CA GLU A 86 -12.20 -21.16 23.18
C GLU A 86 -12.37 -22.53 22.50
N GLY A 87 -11.26 -23.28 22.41
CA GLY A 87 -11.27 -24.70 22.09
C GLY A 87 -10.83 -25.07 20.65
N ARG A 88 -10.68 -26.39 20.42
CA ARG A 88 -10.22 -26.94 19.13
C ARG A 88 -11.23 -26.61 18.04
N ALA A 89 -10.73 -26.11 16.90
CA ALA A 89 -11.52 -25.89 15.70
C ALA A 89 -12.24 -27.19 15.30
N ARG A 90 -13.55 -27.26 15.49
CA ARG A 90 -14.39 -28.29 14.87
C ARG A 90 -14.70 -27.83 13.45
N GLY A 91 -13.93 -28.31 12.49
CA GLY A 91 -14.11 -28.08 11.06
C GLY A 91 -12.99 -28.72 10.26
N GLY A 92 -13.35 -29.39 9.16
CA GLY A 92 -12.48 -30.26 8.36
C GLY A 92 -11.38 -29.52 7.61
N GLY A 93 -10.27 -29.25 8.30
CA GLY A 93 -8.97 -29.08 7.68
C GLY A 93 -8.18 -30.37 7.84
N ALA A 94 -7.49 -30.83 6.79
CA ALA A 94 -6.63 -31.99 6.84
C ALA A 94 -5.72 -31.89 8.07
N SER A 95 -5.92 -32.81 9.02
CA SER A 95 -4.96 -33.07 10.09
C SER A 95 -3.59 -33.14 9.43
N ARG A 96 -2.62 -32.34 9.89
CA ARG A 96 -1.24 -32.42 9.40
C ARG A 96 -0.81 -33.88 9.53
N ALA A 97 -0.92 -34.63 8.45
CA ALA A 97 -0.36 -35.94 8.31
C ALA A 97 1.14 -35.69 8.43
N HIS A 98 1.69 -35.98 9.61
CA HIS A 98 3.11 -36.23 9.70
C HIS A 98 3.38 -37.31 8.66
N HIS A 99 3.99 -36.92 7.54
CA HIS A 99 4.61 -37.86 6.61
C HIS A 99 5.70 -38.59 7.40
N THR A 100 5.32 -39.62 8.15
CA THR A 100 6.23 -40.71 8.50
C THR A 100 6.39 -41.53 7.23
N SER A 101 7.06 -40.99 6.22
CA SER A 101 7.68 -41.85 5.23
C SER A 101 8.70 -42.67 6.00
N ARG A 102 8.39 -43.96 6.23
CA ARG A 102 9.37 -44.98 6.60
C ARG A 102 10.31 -45.20 5.42
N LEU A 103 10.98 -44.14 4.95
CA LEU A 103 12.21 -44.29 4.21
C LEU A 103 13.17 -44.94 5.20
N GLN A 104 13.55 -46.20 4.94
CA GLN A 104 14.56 -46.88 5.72
C GLN A 104 15.75 -45.93 5.84
N ARG A 105 16.07 -45.51 7.06
CA ARG A 105 17.13 -44.53 7.28
C ARG A 105 18.45 -45.20 6.98
N ASN A 106 19.17 -44.67 6.01
CA ASN A 106 20.52 -45.14 5.71
C ASN A 106 21.45 -44.81 6.89
N CYS A 107 22.43 -45.68 7.17
CA CYS A 107 23.43 -45.44 8.19
C CYS A 107 24.20 -44.14 7.91
N SER A 108 24.45 -43.32 8.92
CA SER A 108 25.13 -42.02 8.73
C SER A 108 26.63 -42.14 8.44
N ILE A 109 27.23 -43.33 8.57
CA ILE A 109 28.66 -43.57 8.33
C ILE A 109 28.88 -44.12 6.92
N CYS A 110 28.21 -45.23 6.58
CA CYS A 110 28.42 -45.92 5.29
C CYS A 110 27.27 -45.71 4.30
N HIS A 111 26.20 -45.01 4.70
CA HIS A 111 25.02 -44.72 3.89
C HIS A 111 24.28 -45.94 3.34
N GLN A 112 24.52 -47.13 3.89
CA GLN A 112 23.77 -48.35 3.57
C GLN A 112 22.56 -48.52 4.53
N PRO A 113 21.41 -49.01 4.04
CA PRO A 113 20.24 -49.30 4.88
C PRO A 113 20.44 -50.58 5.72
N GLY A 114 19.54 -50.81 6.68
CA GLY A 114 19.50 -52.06 7.47
C GLY A 114 20.27 -52.05 8.79
N HIS A 115 21.04 -51.00 9.08
CA HIS A 115 21.72 -50.82 10.37
C HIS A 115 21.85 -49.33 10.72
N ASN A 116 22.19 -49.02 11.97
CA ASN A 116 22.36 -47.65 12.44
C ASN A 116 23.84 -47.36 12.77
N ARG A 117 24.16 -46.09 13.09
CA ARG A 117 25.53 -45.66 13.40
C ARG A 117 26.22 -46.51 14.47
N SER A 118 25.47 -47.04 15.44
CA SER A 118 26.00 -47.88 16.52
C SER A 118 26.36 -49.30 16.08
N THR A 119 25.69 -49.84 15.07
CA THR A 119 25.90 -51.21 14.57
C THR A 119 26.55 -51.25 13.19
N CYS A 120 27.21 -50.17 12.78
CA CYS A 120 27.91 -50.10 11.50
C CYS A 120 29.10 -51.07 11.48
N PRO A 121 29.28 -51.89 10.44
CA PRO A 121 30.47 -52.74 10.30
C PRO A 121 31.73 -51.95 9.94
N GLN A 122 31.56 -50.72 9.44
CA GLN A 122 32.63 -49.78 9.07
C GLN A 122 32.88 -48.75 10.18
N ARG A 123 32.58 -49.10 11.43
CA ARG A 123 32.70 -48.17 12.57
C ARG A 123 34.14 -47.94 12.99
#